data_AF-A0A254QRW7-F1
#
_entry.id   AF-A0A254QRW7-F1
#
_cell.length_a   1.000
_cell.length_b   1.000
_cell.length_c   1.000
_cell.angle_alpha   90.00
_cell.angle_beta   90.00
_cell.angle_gamma   90.00
#
_symmetry.space_group_name_H-M   'P 1'
#
loop_
_entity.id
_entity.type
_entity.pdbx_description
1 polymer ?
#
loop_
_entity_poly.entity_id
_entity_poly.type
_entity_poly.pdbx_seq_one_letter_code
_entity_poly.pdbx_strand_id
1 'polypeptide(L)'
;MALVAGKTQNLQWFAVGTDEILYPYLSTSIEGAARQYAHEFGHTVGEECPECGEANCVDHNDDLDAPVPWIEENGFAFDSKLPLDRDPSLAEWIKAGCNVPCEGCDYGEPTECEMFDGQALCEECLQIARVKMLDRKVGTTPDTPIYQPRFDHYN
;
A
#
# COMPACT_ATOMS: atom_id res chain seq x y z
N MET A 1 5.28 26.74 36.05
CA MET A 1 6.05 26.22 34.90
C MET A 1 5.34 24.96 34.42
N ALA A 2 4.65 25.02 33.29
CA ALA A 2 4.05 23.83 32.68
C ALA A 2 5.17 23.05 32.00
N LEU A 3 5.37 21.80 32.41
CA LEU A 3 6.16 20.83 31.65
C LEU A 3 5.42 20.62 30.32
N VAL A 4 5.92 21.24 29.26
CA VAL A 4 5.58 20.82 27.90
C VAL A 4 6.17 19.43 27.77
N ALA A 5 5.34 18.41 27.97
CA ALA A 5 5.67 17.05 27.60
C ALA A 5 5.88 17.05 26.09
N GLY A 6 7.11 17.27 25.65
CA GLY A 6 7.49 17.01 24.27
C GLY A 6 7.14 15.55 24.02
N LYS A 7 6.16 15.29 23.15
CA LYS A 7 5.89 13.94 22.66
C LYS A 7 7.22 13.44 22.11
N THR A 8 7.86 12.52 22.81
CA THR A 8 8.92 11.70 22.23
C THR A 8 8.28 11.07 20.99
N GLN A 9 8.74 11.44 19.79
CA GLN A 9 8.20 10.87 18.57
C GLN A 9 8.61 9.39 18.55
N ASN A 10 7.67 8.52 18.89
CA ASN A 10 7.90 7.08 18.83
C ASN A 10 7.80 6.64 17.37
N LEU A 11 8.67 5.71 16.97
CA LEU A 11 8.54 5.03 15.68
C LEU A 11 7.15 4.41 15.57
N GLN A 12 6.50 4.59 14.42
CA GLN A 12 5.23 3.97 14.08
C GLN A 12 5.12 3.80 12.55
N TRP A 13 4.20 2.94 12.13
CA TRP A 13 3.91 2.75 10.71
C TRP A 13 2.92 3.81 10.19
N PHE A 14 3.15 4.27 8.97
CA PHE A 14 2.31 5.20 8.21
C PHE A 14 1.97 4.58 6.85
N ALA A 15 0.81 4.90 6.29
CA ALA A 15 0.50 4.62 4.88
C ALA A 15 0.64 5.91 4.08
N VAL A 16 1.39 5.86 2.99
CA VAL A 16 1.48 6.97 2.05
C VAL A 16 1.29 6.42 0.64
N GLY A 17 0.50 7.11 -0.16
CA GLY A 17 0.22 6.70 -1.53
C GLY A 17 -0.90 7.53 -2.15
N THR A 18 -1.57 6.93 -3.11
CA THR A 18 -2.73 7.50 -3.80
C THR A 18 -4.03 6.97 -3.17
N ASP A 19 -5.18 7.43 -3.69
CA ASP A 19 -6.50 6.86 -3.40
C ASP A 19 -6.64 5.40 -3.86
N GLU A 20 -5.78 4.95 -4.76
CA GLU A 20 -5.78 3.59 -5.32
C GLU A 20 -4.77 2.65 -4.64
N ILE A 21 -3.56 3.13 -4.31
CA ILE A 21 -2.48 2.28 -3.78
C ILE A 21 -1.78 2.96 -2.62
N LEU A 22 -1.67 2.24 -1.50
CA LEU A 22 -1.01 2.70 -0.28
C LEU A 22 0.24 1.88 0.02
N TYR A 23 1.33 2.55 0.35
CA TYR A 23 2.62 1.97 0.68
C TYR A 23 2.97 2.23 2.16
N PRO A 24 3.44 1.21 2.89
CA PRO A 24 3.74 1.36 4.30
C PRO A 24 5.16 1.90 4.54
N TYR A 25 5.29 2.81 5.51
CA TYR A 25 6.56 3.42 5.91
C TYR A 25 6.70 3.46 7.43
N LEU A 26 7.87 3.05 7.93
CA LEU A 26 8.21 3.13 9.35
C LEU A 26 8.93 4.45 9.61
N SER A 27 8.30 5.36 10.36
CA SER A 27 8.81 6.72 10.58
C SER A 27 8.47 7.22 11.98
N THR A 28 9.05 8.35 12.38
CA THR A 28 8.67 9.08 13.61
C THR A 28 7.53 10.08 13.37
N SER A 29 7.22 10.39 12.11
CA SER A 29 6.16 11.30 11.71
C SER A 29 5.63 11.02 10.29
N ILE A 30 4.42 11.52 9.99
CA ILE A 30 3.81 11.38 8.65
C ILE A 30 4.61 12.13 7.60
N GLU A 31 5.21 13.27 7.94
CA GLU A 31 6.06 14.06 7.05
C GLU A 31 7.32 13.28 6.65
N GLY A 32 7.92 12.54 7.60
CA GLY A 32 9.05 11.67 7.31
C GLY A 32 8.69 10.51 6.37
N ALA A 33 7.51 9.91 6.57
CA ALA A 33 6.99 8.86 5.68
C ALA A 33 6.67 9.42 4.28
N ALA A 34 6.05 10.59 4.20
CA ALA A 34 5.74 11.26 2.94
C ALA A 34 6.98 11.62 2.14
N ARG A 35 8.05 12.10 2.80
CA ARG A 35 9.35 12.32 2.15
C ARG A 35 9.95 11.05 1.59
N GLN A 36 9.90 9.96 2.35
CA GLN A 36 10.42 8.68 1.87
C GLN A 36 9.66 8.21 0.62
N TYR A 37 8.33 8.25 0.65
CA TYR A 37 7.49 7.96 -0.51
C TYR A 37 7.82 8.86 -1.71
N ALA A 38 7.90 10.18 -1.48
CA ALA A 38 8.21 11.15 -2.52
C ALA A 38 9.55 10.85 -3.22
N HIS A 39 10.59 10.50 -2.45
CA HIS A 39 11.88 10.13 -3.01
C HIS A 39 11.85 8.80 -3.79
N GLU A 40 11.18 7.77 -3.26
CA GLU A 40 11.12 6.45 -3.90
C GLU A 40 10.40 6.47 -5.25
N PHE A 41 9.37 7.32 -5.38
CA PHE A 41 8.53 7.40 -6.58
C PHE A 41 8.77 8.64 -7.45
N GLY A 42 9.74 9.49 -7.11
CA GLY A 42 10.07 10.69 -7.88
C GLY A 42 8.98 11.77 -7.83
N HIS A 43 8.29 11.87 -6.69
CA HIS A 43 7.24 12.83 -6.42
C HIS A 43 7.71 13.94 -5.46
N THR A 44 8.93 14.42 -5.66
CA THR A 44 9.43 15.63 -5.01
C THR A 44 9.11 16.86 -5.86
N VAL A 45 9.15 18.05 -5.28
CA VAL A 45 8.96 19.31 -6.02
C VAL A 45 10.00 19.47 -7.15
N GLY A 46 11.16 18.83 -7.01
CA GLY A 46 12.06 18.54 -8.13
C GLY A 46 13.10 19.62 -8.36
N GLU A 47 13.65 19.70 -9.58
CA GLU A 47 14.79 20.60 -9.88
C GLU A 47 14.42 22.09 -9.91
N GLU A 48 13.14 22.41 -10.18
CA GLU A 48 12.68 23.78 -10.47
C GLU A 48 11.65 24.27 -9.45
N CYS A 49 11.74 25.54 -9.08
CA CYS A 49 10.78 26.14 -8.17
C CYS A 49 9.39 26.30 -8.81
N PRO A 50 8.30 25.91 -8.12
CA PRO A 50 6.94 25.99 -8.67
C PRO A 50 6.45 27.43 -8.88
N GLU A 51 7.07 28.43 -8.24
CA GLU A 51 6.69 29.83 -8.39
C GLU A 51 7.41 30.54 -9.54
N CYS A 52 8.74 30.37 -9.65
CA CYS A 52 9.55 31.12 -10.61
C CYS A 52 10.17 30.26 -11.72
N GLY A 53 10.06 28.93 -11.66
CA GLY A 53 10.66 28.01 -12.63
C GLY A 53 12.19 27.99 -12.63
N GLU A 54 12.84 28.64 -11.66
CA GLU A 54 14.30 28.62 -11.55
C GLU A 54 14.77 27.34 -10.86
N ALA A 55 15.82 26.75 -11.44
CA ALA A 55 16.48 25.59 -10.85
C ALA A 55 17.19 25.99 -9.54
N ASN A 56 16.94 25.27 -8.43
CA ASN A 56 17.52 25.55 -7.11
C ASN A 56 17.17 26.94 -6.51
N CYS A 57 15.96 27.46 -6.75
CA CYS A 57 15.54 28.76 -6.20
C CYS A 57 15.21 28.70 -4.70
N VAL A 58 16.20 29.04 -3.87
CA VAL A 58 16.05 29.09 -2.40
C VAL A 58 15.21 30.25 -1.87
N ASP A 59 14.84 31.22 -2.72
CA ASP A 59 14.06 32.40 -2.32
C ASP A 59 12.55 32.11 -2.24
N HIS A 60 12.06 31.18 -3.05
CA HIS A 60 10.64 30.84 -3.15
C HIS A 60 10.35 29.36 -2.80
N ASN A 61 11.36 28.48 -2.90
CA ASN A 61 11.28 27.12 -2.36
C ASN A 61 12.65 26.67 -1.84
N ASP A 62 12.82 26.66 -0.52
CA ASP A 62 14.05 26.23 0.13
C ASP A 62 14.22 24.71 0.19
N ASP A 63 13.19 23.94 -0.20
CA ASP A 63 13.17 22.49 -0.13
C ASP A 63 12.66 21.86 -1.44
N LEU A 64 13.59 21.66 -2.38
CA LEU A 64 13.34 20.92 -3.62
C LEU A 64 13.06 19.42 -3.41
N ASP A 65 13.51 18.90 -2.26
CA ASP A 65 13.28 17.52 -1.81
C ASP A 65 11.94 17.37 -1.08
N ALA A 66 11.15 18.45 -0.94
CA ALA A 66 9.82 18.37 -0.37
C ALA A 66 8.92 17.47 -1.22
N PRO A 67 8.02 16.68 -0.60
CA PRO A 67 6.95 15.98 -1.32
C PRO A 67 6.10 16.97 -2.12
N VAL A 68 5.61 16.55 -3.29
CA VAL A 68 4.59 17.31 -4.00
C VAL A 68 3.32 17.46 -3.13
N PRO A 69 2.61 18.60 -3.18
CA PRO A 69 1.54 18.92 -2.23
C PRO A 69 0.42 17.88 -2.13
N TRP A 70 0.08 17.19 -3.23
CA TRP A 70 -1.00 16.19 -3.24
C TRP A 70 -0.68 14.94 -2.41
N ILE A 71 0.59 14.68 -2.07
CA ILE A 71 0.97 13.57 -1.18
C ILE A 71 0.44 13.81 0.24
N GLU A 72 0.45 15.06 0.72
CA GLU A 72 -0.09 15.40 2.04
C GLU A 72 -1.61 15.25 2.09
N GLU A 73 -2.29 15.40 0.95
CA GLU A 73 -3.74 15.25 0.83
C GLU A 73 -4.19 13.79 0.86
N ASN A 74 -3.30 12.84 0.51
CA ASN A 74 -3.62 11.40 0.40
C ASN A 74 -2.86 10.51 1.39
N GLY A 75 -1.79 11.01 2.01
CA GLY A 75 -1.06 10.31 3.06
C GLY A 75 -1.84 10.32 4.37
N PHE A 76 -2.11 9.14 4.94
CA PHE A 76 -2.75 9.04 6.26
C PHE A 76 -1.99 8.10 7.18
N ALA A 77 -1.85 8.55 8.42
CA ALA A 77 -1.43 7.66 9.50
C ALA A 77 -2.57 6.68 9.79
N PHE A 78 -2.33 5.38 9.65
CA PHE A 78 -3.19 4.37 10.25
C PHE A 78 -2.50 3.86 11.51
N ASP A 79 -3.13 4.09 12.66
CA ASP A 79 -2.66 3.59 13.95
C ASP A 79 -2.75 2.05 13.91
N SER A 80 -1.62 1.44 13.59
CA SER A 80 -1.53 0.01 13.39
C SER A 80 -0.75 -0.62 14.53
N LYS A 81 -1.29 -1.72 15.06
CA LYS A 81 -0.60 -2.57 16.05
C LYS A 81 0.47 -3.45 15.40
N LEU A 82 1.05 -3.00 14.28
CA LEU A 82 2.06 -3.72 13.55
C LEU A 82 3.37 -3.78 14.36
N PRO A 83 4.16 -4.86 14.21
CA PRO A 83 5.45 -4.98 14.87
C PRO A 83 6.40 -3.87 14.40
N LEU A 84 7.21 -3.33 15.31
CA LEU A 84 8.23 -2.31 15.00
C LEU A 84 9.65 -2.92 14.91
N ASP A 85 9.80 -4.19 15.31
CA ASP A 85 11.06 -4.90 15.46
C ASP A 85 11.34 -5.88 14.29
N ARG A 86 10.39 -6.02 13.36
CA ARG A 86 10.51 -6.84 12.15
C ARG A 86 9.55 -6.34 11.07
N ASP A 87 9.76 -6.82 9.86
CA ASP A 87 8.79 -6.65 8.79
C ASP A 87 7.50 -7.42 9.13
N PRO A 88 6.32 -6.77 9.00
CA PRO A 88 5.04 -7.45 9.10
C PRO A 88 4.86 -8.48 7.99
N SER A 89 4.18 -9.57 8.33
CA SER A 89 3.73 -10.56 7.35
C SER A 89 2.60 -9.98 6.48
N LEU A 90 2.38 -10.56 5.29
CA LEU A 90 1.28 -10.15 4.41
C LEU A 90 -0.09 -10.19 5.12
N ALA A 91 -0.31 -11.18 5.98
CA ALA A 91 -1.52 -11.28 6.79
C ALA A 91 -1.67 -10.14 7.81
N GLU A 92 -0.56 -9.62 8.35
CA GLU A 92 -0.56 -8.47 9.25
C GLU A 92 -0.82 -7.18 8.48
N TRP A 93 -0.22 -7.03 7.30
CA TRP A 93 -0.50 -5.92 6.39
C TRP A 93 -1.97 -5.85 5.96
N ILE A 94 -2.54 -6.97 5.51
CA ILE A 94 -3.96 -7.06 5.12
C ILE A 94 -4.86 -6.69 6.31
N LYS A 95 -4.58 -7.21 7.51
CA LYS A 95 -5.35 -6.89 8.72
C LYS A 95 -5.29 -5.41 9.09
N ALA A 96 -4.22 -4.73 8.70
CA ALA A 96 -4.05 -3.31 8.93
C ALA A 96 -4.63 -2.44 7.79
N GLY A 97 -5.23 -3.06 6.76
CA GLY A 97 -5.88 -2.38 5.64
C GLY A 97 -4.93 -2.01 4.51
N CYS A 98 -3.74 -2.60 4.45
CA CYS A 98 -2.77 -2.32 3.39
C CYS A 98 -2.92 -3.29 2.21
N ASN A 99 -2.65 -2.78 1.01
CA ASN A 99 -2.48 -3.59 -0.19
C ASN A 99 -1.19 -4.40 -0.09
N VAL A 100 -1.20 -5.61 -0.64
CA VAL A 100 -0.04 -6.50 -0.66
C VAL A 100 0.11 -7.19 -2.01
N PRO A 101 1.31 -7.65 -2.38
CA PRO A 101 1.48 -8.46 -3.58
C PRO A 101 0.67 -9.75 -3.47
N CYS A 102 0.02 -10.15 -4.56
CA CYS A 102 -0.70 -11.41 -4.64
C CYS A 102 0.30 -12.57 -4.74
N GLU A 103 0.14 -13.61 -3.90
CA GLU A 103 0.98 -14.82 -3.95
C GLU A 103 0.49 -15.85 -4.97
N GLY A 104 -0.65 -15.59 -5.62
CA GLY A 104 -1.29 -16.49 -6.59
C GLY A 104 -1.05 -16.13 -8.06
N CYS A 105 -0.50 -14.94 -8.36
CA CYS A 105 -0.18 -14.48 -9.70
C CYS A 105 1.13 -13.69 -9.73
N ASP A 106 1.67 -13.46 -10.92
CA ASP A 106 2.91 -12.69 -11.12
C ASP A 106 2.65 -11.18 -11.23
N TYR A 107 1.51 -10.70 -10.72
CA TYR A 107 1.24 -9.26 -10.65
C TYR A 107 2.11 -8.68 -9.53
N GLY A 108 3.24 -8.07 -9.93
CA GLY A 108 4.30 -7.65 -9.01
C GLY A 108 3.96 -6.42 -8.14
N GLU A 109 2.84 -5.75 -8.41
CA GLU A 109 2.41 -4.57 -7.66
C GLU A 109 1.47 -4.95 -6.50
N PRO A 110 1.51 -4.20 -5.37
CA PRO A 110 0.53 -4.37 -4.30
C PRO A 110 -0.90 -4.16 -4.79
N THR A 111 -1.80 -5.06 -4.39
CA THR A 111 -3.23 -5.00 -4.74
C THR A 111 -4.09 -5.36 -3.53
N GLU A 112 -5.40 -5.20 -3.64
CA GLU A 112 -6.34 -5.63 -2.60
C GLU A 112 -6.36 -7.17 -2.56
N CYS A 113 -5.97 -7.74 -1.42
CA CYS A 113 -5.85 -9.18 -1.24
C CYS A 113 -6.57 -9.64 0.02
N GLU A 114 -7.13 -10.85 -0.03
CA GLU A 114 -7.67 -11.55 1.14
C GLU A 114 -6.78 -12.73 1.53
N MET A 115 -6.74 -13.05 2.83
CA MET A 115 -6.07 -14.25 3.31
C MET A 115 -6.92 -15.51 3.06
N PHE A 116 -6.35 -16.47 2.33
CA PHE A 116 -6.96 -17.77 2.10
C PHE A 116 -5.91 -18.88 2.13
N ASP A 117 -6.14 -19.90 2.96
CA ASP A 117 -5.22 -21.04 3.16
C ASP A 117 -3.75 -20.64 3.45
N GLY A 118 -3.58 -19.54 4.20
CA GLY A 118 -2.26 -19.01 4.55
C GLY A 118 -1.59 -18.16 3.47
N GLN A 119 -2.26 -17.90 2.34
CA GLN A 119 -1.75 -17.07 1.24
C GLN A 119 -2.56 -15.78 1.12
N ALA A 120 -1.91 -14.69 0.72
CA ALA A 120 -2.55 -13.45 0.29
C ALA A 120 -2.94 -13.55 -1.20
N LEU A 121 -4.23 -13.53 -1.51
CA LEU A 121 -4.73 -13.71 -2.87
C LEU A 121 -5.60 -12.52 -3.30
N CYS A 122 -5.36 -11.98 -4.50
CA CYS A 122 -6.27 -11.06 -5.16
C CYS A 122 -7.61 -11.76 -5.49
N GLU A 123 -8.64 -10.99 -5.83
CA GLU A 123 -9.99 -11.51 -6.05
C GLU A 123 -10.03 -12.70 -7.04
N GLU A 124 -9.36 -12.58 -8.19
CA GLU A 124 -9.34 -13.63 -9.21
C GLU A 124 -8.67 -14.91 -8.70
N CYS A 125 -7.50 -14.80 -8.08
CA CYS A 125 -6.76 -15.93 -7.52
C CYS A 125 -7.53 -16.59 -6.37
N LEU A 126 -8.21 -15.79 -5.55
CA LEU A 126 -9.06 -16.24 -4.46
C LEU A 126 -10.24 -17.05 -4.97
N GLN A 127 -10.92 -16.58 -6.03
CA GLN A 127 -12.02 -17.32 -6.66
C GLN A 127 -11.53 -18.67 -7.20
N ILE A 128 -10.40 -18.70 -7.91
CA ILE A 128 -9.78 -19.94 -8.42
C ILE A 128 -9.44 -20.90 -7.27
N ALA A 129 -8.85 -20.39 -6.18
CA ALA A 129 -8.48 -21.20 -5.02
C ALA A 129 -9.71 -21.77 -4.31
N ARG A 130 -10.78 -20.97 -4.14
CA ARG A 130 -12.06 -21.41 -3.56
C ARG A 130 -12.70 -22.52 -4.40
N VAL A 131 -12.72 -22.39 -5.73
CA VAL A 131 -13.22 -23.43 -6.64
C VAL A 131 -12.40 -24.71 -6.52
N LYS A 132 -11.06 -24.63 -6.60
CA LYS A 132 -10.18 -25.81 -6.44
C LYS A 132 -10.37 -26.51 -5.10
N MET A 133 -10.58 -25.76 -4.01
CA MET A 133 -10.85 -26.32 -2.69
C MET A 133 -12.22 -27.02 -2.64
N LEU A 134 -13.24 -26.43 -3.26
CA LEU A 134 -14.58 -27.04 -3.36
C LEU A 134 -14.53 -28.33 -4.18
N ASP A 135 -13.85 -28.34 -5.33
CA ASP A 135 -13.72 -29.53 -6.18
C ASP A 135 -13.11 -30.71 -5.40
N ARG A 136 -12.04 -30.43 -4.64
CA ARG A 136 -11.41 -31.43 -3.75
C ARG A 136 -12.36 -31.98 -2.68
N LYS A 137 -13.23 -31.14 -2.13
CA LYS A 137 -14.19 -31.53 -1.06
C LYS A 137 -15.39 -32.30 -1.60
N VAL A 138 -15.89 -31.93 -2.77
CA VAL A 138 -17.07 -32.55 -3.39
C VAL A 138 -16.69 -33.84 -4.14
N GLY A 139 -15.40 -34.13 -4.30
CA GLY A 139 -14.92 -35.36 -4.93
C GLY A 139 -15.13 -35.35 -6.45
N THR A 140 -15.29 -34.16 -7.04
CA THR A 140 -15.35 -34.00 -8.49
C THR A 140 -13.94 -34.19 -9.04
N THR A 141 -13.81 -35.11 -9.99
CA THR A 141 -12.58 -35.37 -10.74
C THR A 141 -11.95 -34.06 -11.23
N PRO A 142 -10.60 -33.95 -11.22
CA PRO A 142 -9.92 -32.86 -11.92
C PRO A 142 -10.42 -32.90 -13.37
N ASP A 143 -10.85 -31.75 -13.90
CA ASP A 143 -11.46 -31.56 -15.23
C ASP A 143 -12.99 -31.69 -15.34
N THR A 144 -13.74 -31.68 -14.23
CA THR A 144 -15.20 -31.50 -14.29
C THR A 144 -15.54 -30.01 -14.11
N PRO A 145 -15.96 -29.26 -15.14
CA PRO A 145 -16.25 -27.84 -14.99
C PRO A 145 -17.51 -27.67 -14.14
N ILE A 146 -17.35 -27.21 -12.88
CA ILE A 146 -18.52 -26.96 -12.00
C ILE A 146 -19.14 -25.58 -12.29
N TYR A 147 -18.42 -24.64 -12.89
CA TYR A 147 -18.99 -23.35 -13.26
C TYR A 147 -18.21 -22.77 -14.45
N GLN A 148 -18.82 -22.76 -15.64
CA GLN A 148 -18.44 -21.78 -16.66
C GLN A 148 -19.22 -20.50 -16.33
N PRO A 149 -18.57 -19.38 -15.95
CA PRO A 149 -19.26 -18.11 -16.00
C PRO A 149 -19.75 -17.93 -17.43
N ARG A 150 -21.07 -17.86 -17.61
CA ARG A 150 -21.64 -17.41 -18.88
C ARG A 150 -21.25 -15.94 -19.00
N PHE A 151 -20.13 -15.67 -19.65
CA PHE A 151 -20.01 -14.43 -20.41
C PHE A 151 -21.01 -14.59 -21.55
N ASP A 152 -22.25 -14.17 -21.27
CA ASP A 152 -23.23 -13.97 -22.32
C ASP A 152 -22.58 -13.00 -23.30
N HIS A 153 -22.37 -13.50 -24.52
CA HIS A 153 -22.01 -12.71 -25.68
C HIS A 153 -22.96 -11.51 -25.78
N TYR A 154 -22.49 -10.34 -25.38
CA TYR A 154 -23.04 -9.11 -25.91
C TYR A 154 -22.40 -8.92 -27.29
N ASN A 155 -23.28 -8.92 -28.29
CA ASN A 155 -23.04 -8.87 -29.74
C ASN A 155 -21.96 -7.90 -30.19
#